data_AF-A0A7G3AIR9-F1
#
_entry.id   AF-A0A7G3AIR9-F1
#
_cell.length_a   1.000
_cell.length_b   1.000
_cell.length_c   1.000
_cell.angle_alpha   90.00
_cell.angle_beta   90.00
_cell.angle_gamma   90.00
#
_symmetry.space_group_name_H-M   'P 1'
#
loop_
_entity.id
_entity.type
_entity.pdbx_description
1 polymer ?
#
loop_
_entity_poly.entity_id
_entity_poly.type
_entity_poly.pdbx_seq_one_letter_code
_entity_poly.pdbx_strand_id
1 'polypeptide(L)'
;MGCFGSAGSKQTDASGSEDSKSQKRRSDAITKQLQKDKQVYRATHRLLLLGAGESGKSTIVKQMRILHDANGFSDRERKQKIEDIKKNIRDAILTITGAMSTLNPPIQLEKPENQARVDYIQDVASNPDFNYPSEFYEHTEHLWNDRGVQQTFERSNEYQLIDCAQYFLDRVSVIKQPNYSPTEQDILRCRVLTSGIFETRFQVDKVNFHMFDVGGQRDERRKWIQCFNDVTAIIFVTACSSYNMVLREDPTQNRLRESLELFKSIWNNRWLRTISVILFLNKQDLLAEKIKAGKSKLQEYFAEFTRYQTPADAIAEPGDEPEVIRAKYFIRDEFLRISTASGDGKHYCYPHFTCAVDTENIRRVFNDCRDIIQRMHLRQYELL
;
A
#
# COMPACT_ATOMS: atom_id res chain seq x y z
N MET A 1 43.81 -35.97 75.12
CA MET A 1 42.69 -36.27 74.21
C MET A 1 42.29 -34.99 73.50
N GLY A 2 42.12 -35.04 72.17
CA GLY A 2 41.32 -34.05 71.43
C GLY A 2 42.06 -32.87 70.80
N CYS A 3 42.58 -33.03 69.58
CA CYS A 3 42.65 -31.95 68.60
C CYS A 3 42.17 -32.49 67.25
N PHE A 4 40.96 -32.06 66.88
CA PHE A 4 40.32 -32.33 65.59
C PHE A 4 41.06 -31.56 64.48
N GLY A 5 41.58 -32.27 63.49
CA GLY A 5 42.01 -31.67 62.23
C GLY A 5 40.80 -31.33 61.37
N SER A 6 40.56 -30.04 61.14
CA SER A 6 39.58 -29.55 60.18
C SER A 6 40.09 -29.80 58.76
N ALA A 7 39.47 -30.74 58.06
CA ALA A 7 39.53 -30.84 56.60
C ALA A 7 38.57 -29.79 56.02
N GLY A 8 39.11 -28.65 55.61
CA GLY A 8 38.34 -27.58 54.97
C GLY A 8 39.11 -26.92 53.84
N SER A 9 38.42 -26.71 52.72
CA SER A 9 38.79 -25.88 51.55
C SER A 9 39.75 -26.47 50.50
N LYS A 10 39.23 -27.33 49.62
CA LYS A 10 39.73 -27.44 48.22
C LYS A 10 38.65 -27.64 47.15
N GLN A 11 37.36 -27.63 47.51
CA GLN A 11 36.29 -28.04 46.59
C GLN A 11 35.40 -26.90 46.08
N THR A 12 35.64 -25.65 46.49
CA THR A 12 34.82 -24.48 46.12
C THR A 12 35.38 -23.64 44.97
N ASP A 13 36.67 -23.76 44.63
CA ASP A 13 37.30 -22.90 43.60
C ASP A 13 37.24 -23.48 42.18
N ALA A 14 37.12 -24.80 42.04
CA ALA A 14 37.10 -25.47 40.74
C ALA A 14 35.76 -25.25 40.00
N SER A 15 34.63 -25.33 40.72
CA SER A 15 33.27 -25.13 40.18
C SER A 15 33.05 -23.68 39.73
N GLY A 16 33.51 -22.70 40.52
CA GLY A 16 33.47 -21.28 40.13
C GLY A 16 34.33 -20.96 38.89
N SER A 17 35.43 -21.70 38.68
CA SER A 17 36.30 -21.52 37.50
C SER A 17 35.70 -22.11 36.21
N GLU A 18 34.99 -23.24 36.31
CA GLU A 18 34.31 -23.85 35.17
C GLU A 18 33.05 -23.07 34.79
N ASP A 19 32.29 -22.58 35.78
CA ASP A 19 31.17 -21.68 35.56
C ASP A 19 31.61 -20.33 34.98
N SER A 20 32.73 -19.76 35.43
CA SER A 20 33.29 -18.55 34.83
C SER A 20 33.76 -18.77 33.38
N LYS A 21 34.38 -19.92 33.08
CA LYS A 21 34.78 -20.29 31.71
C LYS A 21 33.56 -20.54 30.81
N SER A 22 32.51 -21.16 31.31
CA SER A 22 31.27 -21.41 30.55
C SER A 22 30.51 -20.11 30.28
N GLN A 23 30.43 -19.20 31.25
CA GLN A 23 29.88 -17.86 31.09
C GLN A 23 30.68 -17.03 30.09
N LYS A 24 32.02 -17.08 30.14
CA LYS A 24 32.89 -16.41 29.17
C LYS A 24 32.67 -16.93 27.76
N ARG A 25 32.61 -18.26 27.57
CA ARG A 25 32.31 -18.87 26.26
C ARG A 25 30.93 -18.45 25.73
N ARG A 26 29.91 -18.40 26.59
CA ARG A 26 28.57 -17.92 26.22
C ARG A 26 28.59 -16.44 25.84
N SER A 27 29.31 -15.61 26.60
CA SER A 27 29.50 -14.18 26.31
C SER A 27 30.23 -13.95 24.97
N ASP A 28 31.30 -14.71 24.71
CA ASP A 28 32.07 -14.65 23.46
C ASP A 28 31.20 -15.09 22.27
N ALA A 29 30.39 -16.13 22.44
CA ALA A 29 29.46 -16.60 21.41
C ALA A 29 28.37 -15.55 21.10
N ILE A 30 27.79 -14.92 22.13
CA ILE A 30 26.83 -13.82 21.96
C ILE A 30 27.49 -12.63 21.26
N THR A 31 28.70 -12.25 21.67
CA THR A 31 29.44 -11.14 21.06
C THR A 31 29.71 -11.40 19.58
N LYS A 32 30.12 -12.62 19.23
CA LYS A 32 30.31 -13.03 17.83
C LYS A 32 29.02 -13.01 17.02
N GLN A 33 27.90 -13.40 17.62
CA GLN A 33 26.59 -13.33 16.97
C GLN A 33 26.15 -11.87 16.76
N LEU A 34 26.30 -11.00 17.77
CA LEU A 34 25.99 -9.58 17.68
C LEU A 34 26.82 -8.87 16.59
N GLN A 35 28.09 -9.25 16.42
CA GLN A 35 28.91 -8.71 15.33
C GLN A 35 28.38 -9.12 13.95
N LYS A 36 27.96 -10.38 13.78
CA LYS A 36 27.34 -10.85 12.54
C LYS A 36 26.01 -10.13 12.28
N ASP A 37 25.16 -10.04 13.30
CA ASP A 37 23.86 -9.38 13.19
C ASP A 37 24.03 -7.89 12.86
N LYS A 38 25.05 -7.23 13.43
CA LYS A 38 25.40 -5.84 13.09
C LYS A 38 25.85 -5.68 11.64
N GLN A 39 26.61 -6.63 11.09
CA GLN A 39 26.99 -6.60 9.67
C GLN A 39 25.77 -6.76 8.76
N VAL A 40 24.89 -7.72 9.05
CA VAL A 40 23.64 -7.93 8.29
C VAL A 40 22.73 -6.70 8.39
N TYR A 41 22.57 -6.15 9.59
CA TYR A 41 21.79 -4.95 9.86
C TYR A 41 22.28 -3.76 9.03
N ARG A 42 23.59 -3.52 9.04
CA ARG A 42 24.22 -2.44 8.26
C ARG A 42 24.09 -2.67 6.76
N ALA A 43 24.13 -3.90 6.28
CA ALA A 43 23.97 -4.22 4.86
C ALA A 43 22.51 -4.26 4.38
N THR A 44 21.54 -3.98 5.26
CA THR A 44 20.11 -4.04 4.93
C THR A 44 19.56 -2.64 4.68
N HIS A 45 18.96 -2.43 3.50
CA HIS A 45 18.25 -1.20 3.17
C HIS A 45 16.85 -1.23 3.76
N ARG A 46 16.54 -0.27 4.64
CA ARG A 46 15.24 -0.16 5.29
C ARG A 46 14.35 0.84 4.56
N LEU A 47 13.21 0.38 4.07
CA LEU A 47 12.26 1.18 3.28
C LEU A 47 10.95 1.32 4.05
N LEU A 48 10.52 2.55 4.30
CA LEU A 48 9.25 2.83 4.98
C LEU A 48 8.21 3.29 3.97
N LEU A 49 7.09 2.58 3.84
CA LEU A 49 6.00 2.97 2.95
C LEU A 49 5.02 3.85 3.70
N LEU A 50 4.90 5.11 3.27
CA LEU A 50 3.96 6.08 3.82
C LEU A 50 2.95 6.53 2.77
N GLY A 51 1.83 7.09 3.22
CA GLY A 51 0.76 7.56 2.34
C GLY A 51 -0.61 7.30 2.94
N ALA A 52 -1.62 8.01 2.44
CA ALA A 52 -3.00 7.89 2.90
C ALA A 52 -3.55 6.47 2.74
N GLY A 53 -4.70 6.18 3.36
CA GLY A 53 -5.43 4.93 3.13
C GLY A 53 -5.66 4.71 1.64
N GLU A 54 -5.64 3.45 1.19
CA GLU A 54 -5.96 3.08 -0.21
C GLU A 54 -5.01 3.64 -1.28
N SER A 55 -3.87 4.22 -0.90
CA SER A 55 -2.88 4.76 -1.84
C SER A 55 -2.18 3.70 -2.69
N GLY A 56 -2.10 2.45 -2.20
CA GLY A 56 -1.44 1.32 -2.89
C GLY A 56 -0.21 0.74 -2.16
N LYS A 57 0.09 1.18 -0.94
CA LYS A 57 1.25 0.68 -0.15
C LYS A 57 1.33 -0.85 -0.06
N SER A 58 0.27 -1.48 0.44
CA SER A 58 0.21 -2.94 0.56
C SER A 58 0.29 -3.65 -0.79
N THR A 59 -0.15 -3.01 -1.87
CA THR A 59 0.00 -3.54 -3.24
C THR A 59 1.47 -3.52 -3.68
N ILE A 60 2.22 -2.46 -3.38
CA ILE A 60 3.68 -2.43 -3.61
C ILE A 60 4.38 -3.55 -2.82
N VAL A 61 3.93 -3.83 -1.59
CA VAL A 61 4.48 -4.94 -0.79
C VAL A 61 4.21 -6.31 -1.43
N LYS A 62 2.98 -6.53 -1.91
CA LYS A 62 2.64 -7.74 -2.67
C LYS A 62 3.52 -7.87 -3.92
N GLN A 63 3.81 -6.77 -4.62
CA GLN A 63 4.69 -6.79 -5.79
C GLN A 63 6.12 -7.21 -5.44
N MET A 64 6.69 -6.74 -4.32
CA MET A 64 8.02 -7.20 -3.90
C MET A 64 8.05 -8.69 -3.60
N ARG A 65 6.95 -9.25 -3.07
CA ARG A 65 6.82 -10.70 -2.91
C ARG A 65 6.76 -11.42 -4.26
N ILE A 66 5.96 -10.95 -5.21
CA ILE A 66 5.87 -11.56 -6.55
C ILE A 66 7.23 -11.52 -7.28
N LEU A 67 7.94 -10.39 -7.19
CA LEU A 67 9.18 -10.18 -7.94
C LEU A 67 10.41 -10.86 -7.31
N HIS A 68 10.44 -11.01 -5.98
CA HIS A 68 11.67 -11.35 -5.26
C HIS A 68 11.53 -12.49 -4.24
N ASP A 69 10.32 -12.99 -3.98
CA ASP A 69 10.14 -14.22 -3.22
C ASP A 69 10.18 -15.41 -4.20
N ALA A 70 11.12 -16.34 -4.00
CA ALA A 70 11.28 -17.51 -4.86
C ALA A 70 10.01 -18.38 -4.95
N ASN A 71 9.13 -18.30 -3.95
CA ASN A 71 7.88 -19.06 -3.90
C ASN A 71 6.63 -18.20 -4.09
N GLY A 72 6.75 -16.88 -4.28
CA GLY A 72 5.64 -15.96 -4.45
C GLY A 72 4.54 -16.12 -3.39
N PHE A 73 3.29 -16.29 -3.85
CA PHE A 73 2.15 -16.67 -3.00
C PHE A 73 1.89 -18.18 -3.04
N SER A 74 1.99 -18.83 -1.89
CA SER A 74 1.72 -20.26 -1.73
C SER A 74 0.24 -20.60 -1.95
N ASP A 75 -0.07 -21.85 -2.31
CA ASP A 75 -1.45 -22.32 -2.49
C ASP A 75 -2.33 -22.11 -1.25
N ARG A 76 -1.72 -22.19 -0.05
CA ARG A 76 -2.41 -21.91 1.21
C ARG A 76 -2.82 -20.44 1.30
N GLU A 77 -1.93 -19.52 0.96
CA GLU A 77 -2.23 -18.09 0.94
C GLU A 77 -3.26 -17.75 -0.14
N ARG A 78 -3.16 -18.37 -1.33
CA ARG A 78 -4.15 -18.23 -2.41
C ARG A 78 -5.54 -18.65 -1.94
N LYS A 79 -5.66 -19.79 -1.25
CA LYS A 79 -6.92 -20.25 -0.66
C LYS A 79 -7.48 -19.27 0.38
N GLN A 80 -6.64 -18.72 1.25
CA GLN A 80 -7.06 -17.71 2.22
C GLN A 80 -7.57 -16.43 1.54
N LYS A 81 -7.00 -16.06 0.39
CA LYS A 81 -7.42 -14.87 -0.38
C LYS A 81 -8.78 -15.03 -1.06
N ILE A 82 -9.29 -16.24 -1.23
CA ILE A 82 -10.62 -16.47 -1.82
C ILE A 82 -11.69 -15.76 -1.00
N GLU A 83 -11.66 -15.89 0.32
CA GLU A 83 -12.65 -15.27 1.21
C GLU A 83 -12.56 -13.74 1.18
N ASP A 84 -11.35 -13.17 1.13
CA ASP A 84 -11.16 -11.73 0.97
C ASP A 84 -11.75 -11.21 -0.35
N ILE A 85 -11.59 -11.97 -1.44
CA ILE A 85 -12.10 -11.61 -2.78
C ILE A 85 -13.64 -11.70 -2.81
N LYS A 86 -14.22 -12.76 -2.26
CA LYS A 86 -15.68 -12.89 -2.14
C LYS A 86 -16.27 -11.74 -1.33
N LYS A 87 -15.61 -11.37 -0.22
CA LYS A 87 -15.98 -10.21 0.58
C LYS A 87 -15.90 -8.92 -0.22
N ASN A 88 -14.85 -8.72 -1.04
CA ASN A 88 -14.75 -7.54 -1.91
C ASN A 88 -15.89 -7.46 -2.92
N ILE A 89 -16.31 -8.57 -3.53
CA ILE A 89 -17.48 -8.61 -4.44
C ILE A 89 -18.75 -8.18 -3.69
N ARG A 90 -19.00 -8.82 -2.55
CA ARG A 90 -20.17 -8.57 -1.70
C ARG A 90 -20.24 -7.12 -1.25
N ASP A 91 -19.15 -6.62 -0.66
CA ASP A 91 -19.08 -5.25 -0.17
C ASP A 91 -19.21 -4.23 -1.33
N ALA A 92 -18.68 -4.54 -2.52
CA ALA A 92 -18.83 -3.68 -3.70
C ALA A 92 -20.30 -3.60 -4.17
N ILE A 93 -20.97 -4.73 -4.40
CA ILE A 93 -22.35 -4.73 -4.89
C ILE A 93 -23.33 -4.17 -3.84
N LEU A 94 -23.12 -4.47 -2.56
CA LEU A 94 -23.84 -3.85 -1.43
C LEU A 94 -23.73 -2.33 -1.47
N THR A 95 -22.50 -1.81 -1.63
CA THR A 95 -22.24 -0.37 -1.62
C THR A 95 -22.90 0.31 -2.82
N ILE A 96 -22.77 -0.27 -4.03
CA ILE A 96 -23.34 0.32 -5.25
C ILE A 96 -24.87 0.34 -5.16
N THR A 97 -25.50 -0.79 -4.84
CA THR A 97 -26.97 -0.87 -4.76
C THR A 97 -27.54 -0.01 -3.62
N GLY A 98 -26.86 0.06 -2.47
CA GLY A 98 -27.25 0.95 -1.38
C GLY A 98 -27.08 2.45 -1.71
N ALA A 99 -26.19 2.79 -2.64
CA ALA A 99 -26.00 4.18 -3.06
C ALA A 99 -27.10 4.68 -4.01
N MET A 100 -27.81 3.79 -4.71
CA MET A 100 -28.81 4.14 -5.74
C MET A 100 -29.86 5.15 -5.22
N SER A 101 -30.37 4.93 -4.01
CA SER A 101 -31.38 5.78 -3.38
C SER A 101 -30.82 6.99 -2.63
N THR A 102 -29.52 7.01 -2.33
CA THR A 102 -28.88 8.09 -1.57
C THR A 102 -28.23 9.16 -2.45
N LEU A 103 -27.95 8.83 -3.71
CA LEU A 103 -27.49 9.79 -4.71
C LEU A 103 -28.54 10.89 -4.96
N ASN A 104 -28.07 12.07 -5.36
CA ASN A 104 -28.94 13.19 -5.74
C ASN A 104 -28.63 13.64 -7.20
N PRO A 105 -29.54 13.44 -8.17
CA PRO A 105 -30.80 12.72 -8.05
C PRO A 105 -30.58 11.21 -7.83
N PRO A 106 -31.55 10.50 -7.23
CA PRO A 106 -31.49 9.06 -7.05
C PRO A 106 -31.60 8.34 -8.39
N ILE A 107 -31.01 7.14 -8.47
CA ILE A 107 -31.01 6.31 -9.67
C ILE A 107 -31.93 5.13 -9.46
N GLN A 108 -32.81 4.88 -10.43
CA GLN A 108 -33.72 3.74 -10.43
C GLN A 108 -33.09 2.58 -11.19
N LEU A 109 -33.51 1.35 -10.86
CA LEU A 109 -33.19 0.17 -11.66
C LEU A 109 -33.78 0.31 -13.06
N GLU A 110 -33.06 -0.16 -14.07
CA GLU A 110 -33.59 -0.25 -15.42
C GLU A 110 -34.70 -1.31 -15.50
N LYS A 111 -34.51 -2.43 -14.80
CA LYS A 111 -35.47 -3.53 -14.74
C LYS A 111 -36.10 -3.59 -13.35
N PRO A 112 -37.39 -3.24 -13.18
CA PRO A 112 -38.07 -3.28 -11.88
C PRO A 112 -38.02 -4.66 -11.19
N GLU A 113 -37.96 -5.73 -11.98
CA GLU A 113 -37.81 -7.12 -11.51
C GLU A 113 -36.52 -7.35 -10.71
N ASN A 114 -35.50 -6.52 -10.92
CA ASN A 114 -34.26 -6.58 -10.15
C ASN A 114 -34.42 -6.07 -8.71
N GLN A 115 -35.55 -5.47 -8.33
CA GLN A 115 -35.78 -4.98 -6.97
C GLN A 115 -35.65 -6.10 -5.94
N ALA A 116 -36.25 -7.27 -6.18
CA ALA A 116 -36.12 -8.43 -5.29
C ALA A 116 -34.66 -8.89 -5.13
N ARG A 117 -33.80 -8.63 -6.13
CA ARG A 117 -32.36 -8.91 -6.06
C ARG A 117 -31.63 -7.88 -5.21
N VAL A 118 -31.99 -6.60 -5.33
CA VAL A 118 -31.48 -5.56 -4.44
C VAL A 118 -31.85 -5.87 -3.00
N ASP A 119 -33.11 -6.24 -2.74
CA ASP A 119 -33.60 -6.59 -1.41
C ASP A 119 -32.81 -7.80 -0.85
N TYR A 120 -32.59 -8.85 -1.65
CA TYR A 120 -31.72 -9.97 -1.25
C TYR A 120 -30.30 -9.50 -0.87
N ILE A 121 -29.69 -8.66 -1.71
CA ILE A 121 -28.32 -8.16 -1.45
C ILE A 121 -28.29 -7.36 -0.15
N GLN A 122 -29.25 -6.45 0.05
CA GLN A 122 -29.28 -5.55 1.22
C GLN A 122 -29.70 -6.27 2.52
N ASP A 123 -30.65 -7.19 2.48
CA ASP A 123 -31.23 -7.81 3.67
C ASP A 123 -30.57 -9.13 4.06
N VAL A 124 -30.10 -9.90 3.07
CA VAL A 124 -29.52 -11.24 3.30
C VAL A 124 -28.00 -11.20 3.18
N ALA A 125 -27.46 -10.66 2.07
CA ALA A 125 -26.02 -10.67 1.82
C ALA A 125 -25.24 -9.67 2.69
N SER A 126 -25.90 -8.74 3.38
CA SER A 126 -25.26 -7.81 4.33
C SER A 126 -24.79 -8.49 5.63
N ASN A 127 -25.19 -9.75 5.88
CA ASN A 127 -24.82 -10.49 7.08
C ASN A 127 -23.28 -10.64 7.22
N PRO A 128 -22.69 -10.35 8.40
CA PRO A 128 -21.27 -10.55 8.63
C PRO A 128 -20.77 -11.98 8.35
N ASP A 129 -21.56 -12.98 8.72
CA ASP A 129 -21.24 -14.42 8.61
C ASP A 129 -21.78 -15.06 7.31
N PHE A 130 -21.95 -14.24 6.27
CA PHE A 130 -22.48 -14.68 4.98
C PHE A 130 -21.59 -15.74 4.31
N ASN A 131 -22.21 -16.84 3.86
CA ASN A 131 -21.51 -18.02 3.33
C ASN A 131 -21.38 -18.05 1.79
N TYR A 132 -21.80 -16.99 1.09
CA TYR A 132 -21.67 -16.83 -0.36
C TYR A 132 -22.26 -17.99 -1.20
N PRO A 133 -23.58 -18.25 -1.11
CA PRO A 133 -24.25 -19.31 -1.87
C PRO A 133 -24.32 -18.97 -3.38
N SER A 134 -24.67 -19.96 -4.24
CA SER A 134 -24.75 -19.74 -5.70
C SER A 134 -25.68 -18.59 -6.08
N GLU A 135 -26.85 -18.51 -5.42
CA GLU A 135 -27.85 -17.47 -5.62
C GLU A 135 -27.28 -16.05 -5.43
N PHE A 136 -26.31 -15.84 -4.54
CA PHE A 136 -25.66 -14.55 -4.35
C PHE A 136 -24.92 -14.09 -5.61
N TYR A 137 -24.16 -14.99 -6.22
CA TYR A 137 -23.42 -14.67 -7.44
C TYR A 137 -24.37 -14.43 -8.61
N GLU A 138 -25.46 -15.20 -8.70
CA GLU A 138 -26.51 -14.99 -9.70
C GLU A 138 -27.19 -13.62 -9.55
N HIS A 139 -27.58 -13.24 -8.33
CA HIS A 139 -28.14 -11.92 -8.07
C HIS A 139 -27.15 -10.81 -8.42
N THR A 140 -25.89 -10.97 -8.02
CA THR A 140 -24.82 -10.01 -8.30
C THR A 140 -24.60 -9.83 -9.81
N GLU A 141 -24.55 -10.92 -10.59
CA GLU A 141 -24.40 -10.85 -12.05
C GLU A 141 -25.58 -10.13 -12.72
N HIS A 142 -26.81 -10.41 -12.30
CA HIS A 142 -27.99 -9.74 -12.86
C HIS A 142 -28.02 -8.25 -12.53
N LEU A 143 -27.68 -7.89 -11.29
CA LEU A 143 -27.61 -6.50 -10.87
C LEU A 143 -26.47 -5.75 -11.55
N TRP A 144 -25.30 -6.37 -11.67
CA TRP A 144 -24.17 -5.73 -12.34
C TRP A 144 -24.45 -5.45 -13.82
N ASN A 145 -25.30 -6.25 -14.47
CA ASN A 145 -25.75 -6.00 -15.84
C ASN A 145 -26.94 -5.02 -15.94
N ASP A 146 -27.48 -4.51 -14.82
CA ASP A 146 -28.54 -3.50 -14.83
C ASP A 146 -27.96 -2.10 -15.09
N ARG A 147 -28.56 -1.37 -16.03
CA ARG A 147 -28.06 -0.04 -16.41
C ARG A 147 -28.13 0.97 -15.26
N GLY A 148 -29.11 0.88 -14.37
CA GLY A 148 -29.20 1.73 -13.19
C GLY A 148 -28.07 1.48 -12.19
N VAL A 149 -27.68 0.22 -12.02
CA VAL A 149 -26.51 -0.16 -11.19
C VAL A 149 -25.21 0.34 -11.82
N GLN A 150 -25.06 0.19 -13.14
CA GLN A 150 -23.90 0.73 -13.88
C GLN A 150 -23.81 2.27 -13.77
N GLN A 151 -24.92 2.98 -13.96
CA GLN A 151 -24.96 4.44 -13.79
C GLN A 151 -24.60 4.88 -12.37
N THR A 152 -24.98 4.09 -11.37
CA THR A 152 -24.62 4.33 -9.98
C THR A 152 -23.13 4.15 -9.76
N PHE A 153 -22.55 3.07 -10.30
CA PHE A 153 -21.10 2.85 -10.29
C PHE A 153 -20.31 3.97 -10.96
N GLU A 154 -20.78 4.52 -12.08
CA GLU A 154 -20.15 5.66 -12.75
C GLU A 154 -20.07 6.92 -11.87
N ARG A 155 -20.98 7.06 -10.90
CA ARG A 155 -21.02 8.14 -9.89
C ARG A 155 -20.38 7.74 -8.56
N SER A 156 -19.56 6.69 -8.56
CA SER A 156 -18.91 6.18 -7.34
C SER A 156 -17.95 7.16 -6.66
N ASN A 157 -17.61 8.28 -7.27
CA ASN A 157 -16.88 9.37 -6.60
C ASN A 157 -17.73 10.11 -5.55
N GLU A 158 -19.06 9.98 -5.59
CA GLU A 158 -20.00 10.61 -4.65
C GLU A 158 -20.21 9.78 -3.37
N TYR A 159 -19.69 8.56 -3.31
CA TYR A 159 -19.75 7.66 -2.16
C TYR A 159 -18.45 6.84 -1.99
N GLN A 160 -18.38 5.97 -1.00
CA GLN A 160 -17.14 5.27 -0.64
C GLN A 160 -17.08 3.86 -1.25
N LEU A 161 -16.67 3.76 -2.52
CA LEU A 161 -16.46 2.48 -3.20
C LEU A 161 -14.98 2.04 -3.22
N ILE A 162 -14.76 0.73 -3.24
CA ILE A 162 -13.40 0.15 -3.40
C ILE A 162 -12.96 0.16 -4.87
N ASP A 163 -11.71 0.51 -5.16
CA ASP A 163 -11.21 0.63 -6.55
C ASP A 163 -11.28 -0.68 -7.36
N CYS A 164 -11.24 -1.84 -6.68
CA CYS A 164 -11.29 -3.14 -7.34
C CYS A 164 -12.71 -3.63 -7.64
N ALA A 165 -13.75 -2.82 -7.38
CA ALA A 165 -15.15 -3.19 -7.56
C ALA A 165 -15.43 -3.73 -8.98
N GLN A 166 -15.16 -2.92 -10.01
CA GLN A 166 -15.39 -3.32 -11.41
C GLN A 166 -14.63 -4.60 -11.77
N TYR A 167 -13.33 -4.66 -11.45
CA TYR A 167 -12.48 -5.81 -11.77
C TYR A 167 -13.05 -7.14 -11.26
N PHE A 168 -13.60 -7.17 -10.04
CA PHE A 168 -14.18 -8.39 -9.49
C PHE A 168 -15.63 -8.61 -9.92
N LEU A 169 -16.44 -7.55 -10.07
CA LEU A 169 -17.82 -7.66 -10.52
C LEU A 169 -17.93 -8.15 -11.97
N ASP A 170 -17.01 -7.72 -12.85
CA ASP A 170 -16.89 -8.22 -14.24
C ASP A 170 -16.54 -9.72 -14.30
N ARG A 171 -16.07 -10.28 -13.19
CA ARG A 171 -15.50 -11.64 -13.09
C ARG A 171 -16.24 -12.57 -12.15
N VAL A 172 -17.44 -12.20 -11.72
CA VAL A 172 -18.25 -13.05 -10.81
C VAL A 172 -18.42 -14.47 -11.35
N SER A 173 -18.60 -14.61 -12.67
CA SER A 173 -18.78 -15.90 -13.36
C SER A 173 -17.58 -16.85 -13.24
N VAL A 174 -16.37 -16.30 -13.13
CA VAL A 174 -15.12 -17.03 -12.91
C VAL A 174 -14.94 -17.34 -11.42
N ILE A 175 -15.22 -16.37 -10.56
CA ILE A 175 -14.96 -16.46 -9.12
C ILE A 175 -15.94 -17.41 -8.41
N LYS A 176 -17.17 -17.55 -8.94
CA LYS A 176 -18.18 -18.47 -8.39
C LYS A 176 -17.86 -19.96 -8.61
N GLN A 177 -16.89 -20.29 -9.47
CA GLN A 177 -16.56 -21.67 -9.79
C GLN A 177 -15.93 -22.40 -8.59
N PRO A 178 -16.30 -23.65 -8.28
CA PRO A 178 -15.78 -24.38 -7.12
C PRO A 178 -14.25 -24.61 -7.15
N ASN A 179 -13.66 -24.63 -8.35
CA ASN A 179 -12.22 -24.80 -8.58
C ASN A 179 -11.48 -23.47 -8.78
N TYR A 180 -12.11 -22.32 -8.50
CA TYR A 180 -11.47 -21.02 -8.60
C TYR A 180 -10.23 -20.95 -7.70
N SER A 181 -9.10 -20.56 -8.30
CA SER A 181 -7.87 -20.25 -7.60
C SER A 181 -7.44 -18.82 -7.98
N PRO A 182 -7.24 -17.91 -7.01
CA PRO A 182 -6.86 -16.54 -7.31
C PRO A 182 -5.56 -16.45 -8.09
N THR A 183 -5.58 -15.69 -9.19
CA THR A 183 -4.38 -15.30 -9.92
C THR A 183 -3.57 -14.27 -9.12
N GLU A 184 -2.34 -14.02 -9.52
CA GLU A 184 -1.54 -12.94 -8.91
C GLU A 184 -2.22 -11.57 -9.08
N GLN A 185 -2.89 -11.36 -10.23
CA GLN A 185 -3.65 -10.14 -10.47
C GLN A 185 -4.84 -10.00 -9.51
N ASP A 186 -5.52 -11.11 -9.19
CA ASP A 186 -6.58 -11.12 -8.19
C ASP A 186 -6.05 -10.76 -6.81
N ILE A 187 -4.88 -11.30 -6.44
CA ILE A 187 -4.25 -11.02 -5.14
C ILE A 187 -3.79 -9.56 -5.06
N LEU A 188 -3.26 -8.99 -6.15
CA LEU A 188 -2.85 -7.59 -6.22
C LEU A 188 -4.03 -6.64 -6.08
N ARG A 189 -5.14 -6.91 -6.78
CA ARG A 189 -6.38 -6.12 -6.76
C ARG A 189 -7.19 -6.33 -5.48
N CYS A 190 -7.06 -7.48 -4.84
CA CYS A 190 -7.76 -7.81 -3.60
C CYS A 190 -7.42 -6.80 -2.50
N ARG A 191 -8.48 -6.24 -1.92
CA ARG A 191 -8.41 -5.21 -0.91
C ARG A 191 -8.63 -5.79 0.48
N VAL A 192 -7.64 -5.55 1.34
CA VAL A 192 -7.68 -5.82 2.77
C VAL A 192 -7.25 -4.54 3.49
N LEU A 193 -7.98 -4.12 4.51
CA LEU A 193 -7.62 -2.95 5.30
C LEU A 193 -6.44 -3.29 6.21
N THR A 194 -5.31 -2.61 5.99
CA THR A 194 -4.10 -2.75 6.79
C THR A 194 -4.25 -1.97 8.09
N SER A 195 -4.28 -2.68 9.22
CA SER A 195 -4.21 -2.12 10.57
C SER A 195 -2.92 -2.59 11.24
N GLY A 196 -2.12 -1.65 11.74
CA GLY A 196 -0.80 -1.92 12.30
C GLY A 196 0.35 -1.76 11.31
N ILE A 197 1.44 -2.47 11.59
CA ILE A 197 2.72 -2.42 10.88
C ILE A 197 3.03 -3.83 10.41
N PHE A 198 3.30 -3.98 9.12
CA PHE A 198 3.67 -5.24 8.49
C PHE A 198 5.08 -5.14 7.91
N GLU A 199 5.89 -6.15 8.15
CA GLU A 199 7.28 -6.22 7.67
C GLU A 199 7.40 -7.24 6.55
N THR A 200 8.20 -6.91 5.53
CA THR A 200 8.56 -7.85 4.47
C THR A 200 10.05 -7.72 4.17
N ARG A 201 10.72 -8.86 4.08
CA ARG A 201 12.16 -8.93 3.78
C ARG A 201 12.37 -9.69 2.49
N PHE A 202 13.23 -9.17 1.65
CA PHE A 202 13.58 -9.78 0.37
C PHE A 202 15.01 -9.42 -0.01
N GLN A 203 15.59 -10.15 -0.95
CA GLN A 203 16.94 -9.93 -1.43
C GLN A 203 16.93 -9.74 -2.94
N VAL A 204 17.64 -8.72 -3.42
CA VAL A 204 17.81 -8.44 -4.86
C VAL A 204 19.29 -8.25 -5.12
N ASP A 205 19.87 -9.03 -6.03
CA ASP A 205 21.31 -8.96 -6.37
C ASP A 205 22.24 -8.96 -5.14
N LYS A 206 21.92 -9.82 -4.14
CA LYS A 206 22.62 -9.96 -2.85
C LYS A 206 22.48 -8.76 -1.90
N VAL A 207 21.70 -7.74 -2.25
CA VAL A 207 21.34 -6.62 -1.37
C VAL A 207 20.06 -6.96 -0.62
N ASN A 208 20.08 -6.84 0.70
CA ASN A 208 18.92 -7.13 1.55
C ASN A 208 18.04 -5.89 1.68
N PHE A 209 16.75 -6.06 1.47
CA PHE A 209 15.75 -5.03 1.67
C PHE A 209 14.81 -5.44 2.81
N HIS A 210 14.48 -4.46 3.65
CA HIS A 210 13.51 -4.61 4.73
C HIS A 210 12.48 -3.49 4.62
N MET A 211 11.25 -3.87 4.29
CA MET A 211 10.19 -2.95 3.95
C MET A 211 9.08 -2.97 5.00
N PHE A 212 8.63 -1.79 5.42
CA PHE A 212 7.59 -1.59 6.42
C PHE A 212 6.34 -1.01 5.76
N ASP A 213 5.24 -1.76 5.76
CA ASP A 213 3.91 -1.31 5.35
C ASP A 213 3.09 -0.92 6.58
N VAL A 214 2.78 0.36 6.69
CA VAL A 214 2.03 0.89 7.83
C VAL A 214 0.62 1.31 7.41
N GLY A 215 -0.35 1.13 8.30
CA GLY A 215 -1.72 1.60 8.10
C GLY A 215 -1.76 3.08 7.72
N GLY A 216 -2.46 3.41 6.62
CA GLY A 216 -2.50 4.76 6.05
C GLY A 216 -3.63 5.67 6.57
N GLN A 217 -4.62 5.05 7.22
CA GLN A 217 -5.80 5.73 7.76
C GLN A 217 -5.41 6.65 8.91
N ARG A 218 -6.19 7.72 9.14
CA ARG A 218 -5.85 8.77 10.11
C ARG A 218 -5.52 8.22 11.50
N ASP A 219 -6.28 7.24 11.99
CA ASP A 219 -6.08 6.64 13.31
C ASP A 219 -4.82 5.77 13.44
N GLU A 220 -4.31 5.26 12.32
CA GLU A 220 -3.12 4.43 12.27
C GLU A 220 -1.81 5.25 12.25
N ARG A 221 -1.88 6.53 11.85
CA ARG A 221 -0.69 7.37 11.63
C ARG A 221 0.15 7.63 12.88
N ARG A 222 -0.47 7.56 14.07
CA ARG A 222 0.24 7.68 15.36
C ARG A 222 1.29 6.58 15.57
N LYS A 223 1.11 5.41 14.92
CA LYS A 223 2.03 4.27 15.02
C LYS A 223 3.28 4.46 14.15
N TRP A 224 3.26 5.35 13.15
CA TRP A 224 4.35 5.50 12.17
C TRP A 224 5.70 5.85 12.79
N ILE A 225 5.70 6.65 13.87
CA ILE A 225 6.92 7.03 14.59
C ILE A 225 7.72 5.81 15.09
N GLN A 226 7.07 4.67 15.31
CA GLN A 226 7.71 3.42 15.72
C GLN A 226 8.61 2.83 14.62
N CYS A 227 8.40 3.23 13.36
CA CYS A 227 9.14 2.75 12.20
C CYS A 227 10.20 3.74 11.70
N PHE A 228 10.37 4.92 12.32
CA PHE A 228 11.26 5.98 11.79
C PHE A 228 12.75 5.72 12.08
N ASN A 229 13.08 4.73 12.91
CA ASN A 229 14.47 4.45 13.29
C ASN A 229 15.23 3.74 12.15
N ASP A 230 16.40 4.29 11.80
CA ASP A 230 17.35 3.75 10.82
C ASP A 230 16.78 3.47 9.43
N VAL A 231 15.73 4.21 9.03
CA VAL A 231 15.18 4.14 7.67
C VAL A 231 16.20 4.67 6.67
N THR A 232 16.44 3.92 5.60
CA THR A 232 17.31 4.34 4.50
C THR A 232 16.60 5.33 3.57
N ALA A 233 15.34 5.04 3.23
CA ALA A 233 14.50 5.89 2.39
C ALA A 233 13.02 5.72 2.72
N ILE A 234 12.23 6.76 2.46
CA ILE A 234 10.77 6.69 2.50
C ILE A 234 10.26 6.48 1.09
N ILE A 235 9.32 5.55 0.91
CA ILE A 235 8.50 5.46 -0.29
C ILE A 235 7.14 6.05 0.05
N PHE A 236 6.88 7.27 -0.41
CA PHE A 236 5.59 7.92 -0.22
C PHE A 236 4.68 7.58 -1.39
N VAL A 237 3.55 6.92 -1.14
CA VAL A 237 2.60 6.49 -2.16
C VAL A 237 1.36 7.38 -2.13
N THR A 238 0.99 7.92 -3.29
CA THR A 238 -0.24 8.72 -3.45
C THR A 238 -1.14 8.18 -4.55
N ALA A 239 -2.46 8.20 -4.33
CA ALA A 239 -3.45 7.79 -5.31
C ALA A 239 -3.84 8.97 -6.20
N CYS A 240 -3.19 9.12 -7.36
CA CYS A 240 -3.39 10.26 -8.25
C CYS A 240 -4.81 10.31 -8.81
N SER A 241 -5.41 9.15 -9.06
CA SER A 241 -6.79 9.02 -9.57
C SER A 241 -7.86 9.48 -8.58
N SER A 242 -7.54 9.67 -7.30
CA SER A 242 -8.52 10.04 -6.26
C SER A 242 -8.77 11.56 -6.14
N TYR A 243 -8.39 12.35 -7.17
CA TYR A 243 -8.53 13.81 -7.16
C TYR A 243 -9.98 14.30 -7.04
N ASN A 244 -10.97 13.49 -7.41
CA ASN A 244 -12.41 13.82 -7.35
C ASN A 244 -13.14 13.12 -6.19
N MET A 245 -12.41 12.55 -5.23
CA MET A 245 -12.98 11.76 -4.12
C MET A 245 -12.70 12.43 -2.77
N VAL A 246 -13.50 12.08 -1.77
CA VAL A 246 -13.33 12.49 -0.37
C VAL A 246 -12.89 11.33 0.53
N LEU A 247 -12.28 11.62 1.69
CA LEU A 247 -11.84 10.60 2.63
C LEU A 247 -13.03 9.83 3.21
N ARG A 248 -12.79 8.58 3.63
CA ARG A 248 -13.78 7.78 4.35
C ARG A 248 -14.00 8.31 5.75
N GLU A 249 -12.91 8.72 6.40
CA GLU A 249 -12.90 9.24 7.77
C GLU A 249 -13.45 10.67 7.87
N ASP A 250 -13.48 11.40 6.76
CA ASP A 250 -13.86 12.81 6.71
C ASP A 250 -14.38 13.18 5.29
N PRO A 251 -15.70 13.17 5.08
CA PRO A 251 -16.29 13.41 3.77
C PRO A 251 -16.15 14.87 3.29
N THR A 252 -15.63 15.77 4.13
CA THR A 252 -15.36 17.16 3.72
C THR A 252 -13.97 17.33 3.10
N GLN A 253 -13.07 16.37 3.31
CA GLN A 253 -11.69 16.46 2.89
C GLN A 253 -11.43 15.67 1.60
N ASN A 254 -10.91 16.36 0.57
CA ASN A 254 -10.50 15.74 -0.67
C ASN A 254 -9.28 14.81 -0.48
N ARG A 255 -9.31 13.61 -1.08
CA ARG A 255 -8.27 12.59 -0.88
C ARG A 255 -6.88 13.02 -1.37
N LEU A 256 -6.79 13.71 -2.50
CA LEU A 256 -5.51 14.17 -3.05
C LEU A 256 -4.95 15.35 -2.25
N ARG A 257 -5.81 16.29 -1.81
CA ARG A 257 -5.40 17.38 -0.91
C ARG A 257 -4.89 16.86 0.43
N GLU A 258 -5.58 15.89 1.03
CA GLU A 258 -5.09 15.18 2.22
C GLU A 258 -3.71 14.55 1.98
N SER A 259 -3.50 13.94 0.80
CA SER A 259 -2.21 13.34 0.46
C SER A 259 -1.10 14.39 0.36
N LEU A 260 -1.38 15.59 -0.16
CA LEU A 260 -0.44 16.71 -0.22
C LEU A 260 -0.10 17.25 1.18
N GLU A 261 -1.10 17.42 2.04
CA GLU A 261 -0.92 17.84 3.43
C GLU A 261 -0.10 16.81 4.23
N LEU A 262 -0.40 15.53 4.04
CA LEU A 262 0.33 14.44 4.64
C LEU A 262 1.79 14.42 4.17
N PHE A 263 2.03 14.56 2.87
CA PHE A 263 3.38 14.66 2.32
C PHE A 263 4.14 15.86 2.90
N LYS A 264 3.50 17.03 2.99
CA LYS A 264 4.08 18.23 3.62
C LYS A 264 4.46 17.99 5.08
N SER A 265 3.63 17.27 5.84
CA SER A 265 3.91 16.89 7.22
C SER A 265 5.12 15.96 7.33
N ILE A 266 5.22 14.95 6.44
CA ILE A 266 6.36 14.03 6.39
C ILE A 266 7.65 14.74 5.95
N TRP A 267 7.59 15.56 4.91
CA TRP A 267 8.73 16.30 4.38
C TRP A 267 9.36 17.23 5.43
N ASN A 268 8.53 17.94 6.20
CA ASN A 268 9.01 18.87 7.22
C ASN A 268 9.19 18.22 8.61
N ASN A 269 9.03 16.91 8.72
CA ASN A 269 9.08 16.20 9.98
C ASN A 269 10.50 16.21 10.58
N ARG A 270 10.63 16.64 11.85
CA ARG A 270 11.94 16.76 12.53
C ARG A 270 12.76 15.47 12.58
N TRP A 271 12.10 14.30 12.63
CA TRP A 271 12.74 12.99 12.69
C TRP A 271 13.16 12.48 11.31
N LEU A 272 12.71 13.12 10.22
CA LEU A 272 12.91 12.68 8.83
C LEU A 272 13.69 13.70 7.97
N ARG A 273 14.21 14.78 8.56
CA ARG A 273 14.86 15.89 7.84
C ARG A 273 16.05 15.51 6.95
N THR A 274 16.68 14.37 7.20
CA THR A 274 17.80 13.85 6.40
C THR A 274 17.40 12.67 5.52
N ILE A 275 16.15 12.19 5.65
CA ILE A 275 15.66 11.03 4.95
C ILE A 275 15.00 11.48 3.66
N SER A 276 15.57 11.06 2.54
CA SER A 276 15.05 11.38 1.23
C SER A 276 13.80 10.54 0.92
N VAL A 277 12.94 11.09 0.06
CA VAL A 277 11.62 10.51 -0.25
C VAL A 277 11.55 10.13 -1.72
N ILE A 278 11.25 8.87 -1.97
CA ILE A 278 10.85 8.36 -3.27
C ILE A 278 9.33 8.50 -3.35
N LEU A 279 8.84 9.33 -4.26
CA LEU A 279 7.43 9.65 -4.40
C LEU A 279 6.80 8.79 -5.50
N PHE A 280 5.94 7.86 -5.13
CA PHE A 280 5.14 7.06 -6.04
C PHE A 280 3.81 7.73 -6.32
N LEU A 281 3.69 8.32 -7.49
CA LEU A 281 2.47 8.85 -8.08
C LEU A 281 1.68 7.66 -8.64
N ASN A 282 0.97 6.95 -7.76
CA ASN A 282 0.33 5.68 -8.08
C ASN A 282 -1.06 5.84 -8.73
N LYS A 283 -1.57 4.74 -9.27
CA LYS A 283 -2.88 4.62 -9.96
C LYS A 283 -2.94 5.43 -11.26
N GLN A 284 -1.86 5.38 -12.03
CA GLN A 284 -1.78 6.07 -13.33
C GLN A 284 -2.78 5.50 -14.35
N ASP A 285 -3.07 4.20 -14.27
CA ASP A 285 -4.13 3.52 -15.04
C ASP A 285 -5.48 4.19 -14.81
N LEU A 286 -5.91 4.28 -13.55
CA LEU A 286 -7.19 4.88 -13.18
C LEU A 286 -7.23 6.39 -13.38
N LEU A 287 -6.09 7.08 -13.28
CA LEU A 287 -5.99 8.50 -13.61
C LEU A 287 -6.24 8.70 -15.10
N ALA A 288 -5.56 7.93 -15.96
CA ALA A 288 -5.72 8.02 -17.41
C ALA A 288 -7.16 7.74 -17.83
N GLU A 289 -7.77 6.67 -17.33
CA GLU A 289 -9.18 6.34 -17.61
C GLU A 289 -10.12 7.50 -17.23
N LYS A 290 -9.94 8.08 -16.04
CA LYS A 290 -10.82 9.14 -15.54
C LYS A 290 -10.67 10.45 -16.30
N ILE A 291 -9.44 10.83 -16.67
CA ILE A 291 -9.18 12.02 -17.48
C ILE A 291 -9.79 11.86 -18.87
N LYS A 292 -9.57 10.71 -19.52
CA LYS A 292 -10.12 10.41 -20.86
C LYS A 292 -11.64 10.37 -20.87
N ALA A 293 -12.26 9.85 -19.82
CA ALA A 293 -13.72 9.81 -19.70
C ALA A 293 -14.36 11.22 -19.65
N GLY A 294 -13.62 12.24 -19.22
CA GLY A 294 -14.07 13.64 -19.21
C GLY A 294 -15.25 13.95 -18.27
N LYS A 295 -15.70 12.98 -17.47
CA LYS A 295 -16.87 13.10 -16.57
C LYS A 295 -16.61 13.93 -15.31
N SER A 296 -15.38 13.90 -14.79
CA SER A 296 -14.97 14.70 -13.61
C SER A 296 -13.67 15.45 -13.94
N LYS A 297 -13.77 16.76 -14.17
CA LYS A 297 -12.62 17.52 -14.67
C LYS A 297 -11.71 17.92 -13.52
N LEU A 298 -10.39 17.76 -13.69
CA LEU A 298 -9.42 18.03 -12.62
C LEU A 298 -9.49 19.49 -12.11
N GLN A 299 -9.77 20.46 -12.99
CA GLN A 299 -9.92 21.87 -12.65
C GLN A 299 -11.10 22.20 -11.72
N GLU A 300 -12.11 21.33 -11.63
CA GLU A 300 -13.24 21.51 -10.70
C GLU A 300 -12.80 21.29 -9.24
N TYR A 301 -11.73 20.51 -9.04
CA TYR A 301 -11.18 20.17 -7.72
C TYR A 301 -9.88 20.93 -7.42
N PHE A 302 -9.13 21.29 -8.48
CA PHE A 302 -7.85 22.00 -8.43
C PHE A 302 -7.86 23.14 -9.46
N ALA A 303 -8.37 24.30 -9.07
CA ALA A 303 -8.54 25.46 -9.98
C ALA A 303 -7.24 25.87 -10.68
N GLU A 304 -6.10 25.68 -10.01
CA GLU A 304 -4.74 25.96 -10.50
C GLU A 304 -4.42 25.17 -11.77
N PHE A 305 -5.03 24.00 -11.96
CA PHE A 305 -4.86 23.18 -13.16
C PHE A 305 -5.28 23.92 -14.44
N THR A 306 -6.22 24.87 -14.37
CA THR A 306 -6.66 25.64 -15.55
C THR A 306 -5.50 26.38 -16.23
N ARG A 307 -4.55 26.88 -15.44
CA ARG A 307 -3.40 27.67 -15.94
C ARG A 307 -2.14 26.84 -16.10
N TYR A 308 -2.16 25.59 -15.66
CA TYR A 308 -1.00 24.71 -15.72
C TYR A 308 -0.65 24.35 -17.17
N GLN A 309 0.63 24.39 -17.50
CA GLN A 309 1.15 23.96 -18.80
C GLN A 309 2.08 22.78 -18.58
N THR A 310 2.03 21.82 -19.50
CA THR A 310 2.91 20.66 -19.46
C THR A 310 4.37 21.13 -19.54
N PRO A 311 5.25 20.68 -18.62
CA PRO A 311 6.65 21.03 -18.63
C PRO A 311 7.36 20.57 -19.91
N ALA A 312 8.37 21.31 -20.36
CA ALA A 312 9.12 20.97 -21.58
C ALA A 312 9.95 19.68 -21.43
N ASP A 313 10.31 19.31 -20.19
CA ASP A 313 11.00 18.08 -19.83
C ASP A 313 10.04 16.90 -19.56
N ALA A 314 8.74 17.06 -19.86
CA ALA A 314 7.79 15.98 -19.71
C ALA A 314 8.08 14.86 -20.71
N ILE A 315 8.15 13.63 -20.19
CA ILE A 315 8.36 12.42 -20.96
C ILE A 315 6.99 11.82 -21.26
N ALA A 316 6.67 11.74 -22.55
CA ALA A 316 5.48 11.08 -23.05
C ALA A 316 5.80 9.60 -23.35
N GLU A 317 4.99 8.67 -22.83
CA GLU A 317 5.07 7.27 -23.24
C GLU A 317 4.29 7.05 -24.55
N PRO A 318 4.63 6.02 -25.36
CA PRO A 318 3.87 5.70 -26.56
C PRO A 318 2.39 5.46 -26.24
N GLY A 319 1.50 6.26 -26.84
CA GLY A 319 0.05 6.18 -26.61
C GLY A 319 -0.46 7.08 -25.48
N ASP A 320 0.40 7.86 -24.83
CA ASP A 320 -0.04 8.89 -23.88
C ASP A 320 -0.80 10.01 -24.59
N GLU A 321 -1.97 10.36 -24.06
CA GLU A 321 -2.73 11.51 -24.53
C GLU A 321 -2.24 12.79 -23.84
N PRO A 322 -2.17 13.94 -24.56
CA PRO A 322 -1.65 15.19 -23.99
C PRO A 322 -2.33 15.62 -22.69
N GLU A 323 -3.64 15.39 -22.55
CA GLU A 323 -4.39 15.74 -21.33
C GLU A 323 -4.00 14.86 -20.14
N VAL A 324 -3.72 13.57 -20.37
CA VAL A 324 -3.26 12.64 -19.33
C VAL A 324 -1.85 13.01 -18.87
N ILE A 325 -0.97 13.35 -19.82
CA ILE A 325 0.39 13.85 -19.49
C ILE A 325 0.27 15.11 -18.64
N ARG A 326 -0.53 16.08 -19.09
CA ARG A 326 -0.73 17.34 -18.36
C ARG A 326 -1.26 17.10 -16.95
N ALA A 327 -2.23 16.19 -16.78
CA ALA A 327 -2.80 15.86 -15.48
C ALA A 327 -1.78 15.17 -14.55
N LYS A 328 -1.06 14.14 -15.02
CA LYS A 328 -0.08 13.43 -14.17
C LYS A 328 1.07 14.35 -13.75
N TYR A 329 1.55 15.21 -14.65
CA TYR A 329 2.60 16.18 -14.36
C TYR A 329 2.14 17.32 -13.45
N PHE A 330 0.89 17.79 -13.58
CA PHE A 330 0.32 18.74 -12.61
C PHE A 330 0.38 18.18 -11.19
N ILE A 331 -0.12 16.95 -11.01
CA ILE A 331 -0.13 16.29 -9.69
C ILE A 331 1.30 16.13 -9.18
N ARG A 332 2.25 15.67 -10.03
CA ARG A 332 3.68 15.61 -9.68
C ARG A 332 4.18 16.95 -9.13
N ASP A 333 3.90 18.03 -9.84
CA ASP A 333 4.44 19.35 -9.53
C ASP A 333 3.82 19.96 -8.27
N GLU A 334 2.58 19.61 -7.90
CA GLU A 334 2.00 19.95 -6.60
C GLU A 334 2.83 19.37 -5.44
N PHE A 335 3.28 18.12 -5.54
CA PHE A 335 4.17 17.52 -4.54
C PHE A 335 5.58 18.10 -4.61
N LEU A 336 6.13 18.32 -5.80
CA LEU A 336 7.47 18.87 -5.94
C LEU A 336 7.56 20.28 -5.36
N ARG A 337 6.53 21.12 -5.54
CA ARG A 337 6.43 22.45 -4.93
C ARG A 337 6.60 22.41 -3.42
N ILE A 338 6.06 21.39 -2.75
CA ILE A 338 6.25 21.18 -1.32
C ILE A 338 7.71 20.86 -1.01
N SER A 339 8.30 19.93 -1.77
CA SER A 339 9.67 19.49 -1.52
C SER A 339 10.74 20.57 -1.79
N THR A 340 10.52 21.43 -2.78
CA THR A 340 11.47 22.48 -3.16
C THR A 340 11.32 23.76 -2.34
N ALA A 341 10.27 23.89 -1.53
CA ALA A 341 10.04 25.08 -0.69
C ALA A 341 11.04 25.16 0.49
N SER A 342 11.45 24.02 1.03
CA SER A 342 12.37 23.91 2.17
C SER A 342 13.80 23.64 1.65
N GLY A 343 14.46 24.67 1.11
CA GLY A 343 15.74 24.57 0.39
C GLY A 343 16.99 24.30 1.24
N ASP A 344 16.96 23.36 2.19
CA ASP A 344 18.14 23.05 3.02
C ASP A 344 19.10 22.03 2.39
N GLY A 345 18.71 21.39 1.29
CA GLY A 345 19.55 20.48 0.48
C GLY A 345 19.93 19.17 1.17
N LYS A 346 19.35 18.87 2.34
CA LYS A 346 19.74 17.70 3.16
C LYS A 346 19.11 16.40 2.68
N HIS A 347 17.97 16.49 2.02
CA HIS A 347 17.25 15.36 1.46
C HIS A 347 16.51 15.76 0.18
N TYR A 348 16.16 14.77 -0.63
CA TYR A 348 15.63 14.98 -1.99
C TYR A 348 14.34 14.20 -2.19
N CYS A 349 13.50 14.69 -3.10
CA CYS A 349 12.30 14.02 -3.57
C CYS A 349 12.54 13.43 -4.96
N TYR A 350 12.27 12.13 -5.14
CA TYR A 350 12.43 11.41 -6.40
C TYR A 350 11.07 10.92 -6.89
N PRO A 351 10.40 11.65 -7.80
CA PRO A 351 9.06 11.30 -8.27
C PRO A 351 9.10 10.20 -9.34
N HIS A 352 8.23 9.21 -9.22
CA HIS A 352 7.99 8.16 -10.20
C HIS A 352 6.48 7.99 -10.43
N PHE A 353 6.08 7.90 -11.69
CA PHE A 353 4.73 7.52 -12.09
C PHE A 353 4.58 6.00 -11.98
N THR A 354 3.60 5.52 -11.21
CA THR A 354 3.47 4.09 -10.91
C THR A 354 2.07 3.54 -11.12
N CYS A 355 2.02 2.27 -11.50
CA CYS A 355 0.82 1.45 -11.49
C CYS A 355 1.11 0.23 -10.61
N ALA A 356 0.72 0.29 -9.33
CA ALA A 356 1.05 -0.77 -8.37
C ALA A 356 0.48 -2.15 -8.72
N VAL A 357 -0.53 -2.21 -9.58
CA VAL A 357 -1.15 -3.46 -10.07
C VAL A 357 -0.54 -3.96 -11.39
N ASP A 358 0.47 -3.25 -11.91
CA ASP A 358 1.28 -3.66 -13.05
C ASP A 358 2.67 -4.08 -12.55
N THR A 359 2.91 -5.39 -12.61
CA THR A 359 4.15 -6.02 -12.12
C THR A 359 5.39 -5.54 -12.89
N GLU A 360 5.28 -5.26 -14.18
CA GLU A 360 6.41 -4.83 -15.00
C GLU A 360 6.73 -3.35 -14.76
N ASN A 361 5.70 -2.51 -14.62
CA ASN A 361 5.89 -1.11 -14.21
C ASN A 361 6.64 -1.02 -12.86
N ILE A 362 6.20 -1.79 -11.86
CA ILE A 362 6.86 -1.79 -10.54
C ILE A 362 8.27 -2.37 -10.60
N ARG A 363 8.51 -3.41 -11.42
CA ARG A 363 9.86 -3.94 -11.63
C ARG A 363 10.82 -2.85 -12.14
N ARG A 364 10.43 -2.10 -13.18
CA ARG A 364 11.28 -1.01 -13.73
C ARG A 364 11.50 0.11 -12.72
N VAL A 365 10.41 0.62 -12.13
CA VAL A 365 10.50 1.73 -11.17
C VAL A 365 11.34 1.35 -9.96
N PHE A 366 11.21 0.13 -9.45
CA PHE A 366 12.02 -0.33 -8.32
C PHE A 366 13.50 -0.46 -8.68
N ASN A 367 13.81 -0.93 -9.91
CA ASN A 367 15.19 -0.97 -10.40
C ASN A 367 15.79 0.44 -10.50
N ASP A 368 15.04 1.43 -11.01
CA ASP A 368 15.48 2.83 -11.05
C ASP A 368 15.73 3.40 -9.64
N CYS A 369 14.87 3.04 -8.69
CA CYS A 369 15.00 3.44 -7.29
C CYS A 369 16.23 2.80 -6.61
N ARG A 370 16.71 1.65 -7.08
CA ARG A 370 17.80 0.91 -6.43
C ARG A 370 19.08 1.72 -6.34
N ASP A 371 19.48 2.36 -7.43
CA ASP A 371 20.69 3.17 -7.47
C ASP A 371 20.59 4.38 -6.54
N ILE A 372 19.39 4.96 -6.43
CA ILE A 372 19.09 6.06 -5.51
C ILE A 372 19.21 5.56 -4.07
N ILE A 373 18.56 4.46 -3.73
CA ILE A 373 18.56 3.87 -2.38
C ILE A 373 19.99 3.49 -1.97
N GLN A 374 20.77 2.91 -2.87
CA GLN A 374 22.14 2.50 -2.58
C GLN A 374 23.03 3.72 -2.29
N ARG A 375 22.89 4.81 -3.07
CA ARG A 375 23.61 6.07 -2.80
C ARG A 375 23.17 6.70 -1.47
N MET A 376 21.87 6.69 -1.15
CA MET A 376 21.37 7.17 0.14
C MET A 376 21.97 6.39 1.30
N HIS A 377 21.98 5.07 1.18
CA HIS A 377 22.52 4.19 2.20
C HIS A 377 24.01 4.41 2.44
N LEU A 378 24.80 4.54 1.38
CA LEU A 378 26.23 4.81 1.50
C LEU A 378 26.52 6.19 2.14
N ARG A 379 25.73 7.23 1.79
CA ARG A 379 25.83 8.55 2.44
C ARG A 379 25.50 8.49 3.93
N GLN A 380 24.50 7.69 4.33
CA GLN A 380 24.11 7.54 5.73
C GLN A 380 25.24 6.96 6.61
N TYR A 381 26.14 6.17 6.02
CA TYR A 381 27.29 5.58 6.72
C TYR A 381 28.62 6.31 6.43
N GLU A 382 28.58 7.52 5.87
CA GLU A 382 29.78 8.33 5.55
C GLU A 382 30.76 7.60 4.62
N LEU A 383 30.24 6.77 3.71
CA LEU A 383 31.02 6.01 2.73
C LEU A 383 31.11 6.70 1.35
N LEU A 384 30.50 7.89 1.21
CA LEU A 384 30.44 8.70 -0.01
C LEU A 384 30.88 10.14 0.22
#